data_AF-A0A8J2S8R2-F1
#
_entry.id   AF-A0A8J2S8R2-F1
#
_cell.length_a   1.000
_cell.length_b   1.000
_cell.length_c   1.000
_cell.angle_alpha   90.00
_cell.angle_beta   90.00
_cell.angle_gamma   90.00
#
_symmetry.space_group_name_H-M   'P 1'
#
loop_
_entity.id
_entity.type
_entity.pdbx_description
1 polymer ?
#
loop_
_entity_poly.entity_id
_entity_poly.type
_entity_poly.pdbx_seq_one_letter_code
_entity_poly.pdbx_strand_id
1 'polypeptide(L)'
;MLDALLVVQANLAGSYDALGRSEQAANLYRDVYSGRLKLNGMENEHTLIAANNYASSLRNLKRFKEARSLLRKTIPVARRVLGDSHEITLRMRWVYAETFYKADAATLDDLREAVTTLEDTDRIARRVLGSAHPLAKIIGNNLRLARAVLQAATEK
;
A
#
# COMPACT_ATOMS: atom_id res chain seq x y z
N MET A 1 -5.45 -11.38 -25.46
CA MET A 1 -4.26 -12.21 -25.23
C MET A 1 -3.33 -11.59 -24.18
N LEU A 2 -2.92 -10.33 -24.32
CA LEU A 2 -2.04 -9.64 -23.34
C LEU A 2 -2.67 -9.45 -21.95
N ASP A 3 -3.96 -9.10 -21.87
CA ASP A 3 -4.63 -8.90 -20.57
C ASP A 3 -4.68 -10.19 -19.72
N ALA A 4 -5.02 -11.32 -20.35
CA ALA A 4 -5.06 -12.64 -19.73
C ALA A 4 -3.68 -13.08 -19.22
N LEU A 5 -2.61 -12.76 -19.96
CA LEU A 5 -1.24 -13.04 -19.51
C LEU A 5 -0.92 -12.29 -18.20
N LEU A 6 -1.32 -11.03 -18.09
CA LEU A 6 -1.10 -10.23 -16.88
C LEU A 6 -1.86 -10.80 -15.68
N VAL A 7 -3.04 -11.39 -15.88
CA VAL A 7 -3.78 -12.08 -14.81
C VAL A 7 -3.01 -13.32 -14.33
N VAL A 8 -2.53 -14.15 -15.26
CA VAL A 8 -1.75 -15.35 -14.93
C VAL A 8 -0.46 -14.97 -14.19
N GLN A 9 0.23 -13.92 -14.63
CA GLN A 9 1.43 -13.41 -13.97
C GLN A 9 1.14 -12.90 -12.55
N ALA A 10 0.01 -12.22 -12.33
CA ALA A 10 -0.39 -11.77 -10.99
C ALA A 10 -0.66 -12.96 -10.05
N ASN A 11 -1.31 -14.01 -10.55
CA ASN A 11 -1.56 -15.23 -9.77
C ASN A 11 -0.26 -15.99 -9.46
N LEU A 12 0.67 -16.03 -10.41
CA LEU A 12 2.00 -16.61 -10.19
C LEU A 12 2.79 -15.81 -9.14
N ALA A 13 2.71 -14.48 -9.16
CA ALA A 13 3.33 -13.62 -8.15
C ALA A 13 2.79 -13.92 -6.74
N GLY A 14 1.47 -14.07 -6.60
CA GLY A 14 0.85 -14.48 -5.33
C GLY A 14 1.28 -15.88 -4.86
N SER A 15 1.50 -16.81 -5.80
CA SER A 15 2.04 -18.13 -5.49
C SER A 15 3.49 -18.05 -5.00
N TYR A 16 4.31 -17.17 -5.57
CA TYR A 16 5.66 -16.92 -5.07
C TYR A 16 5.65 -16.29 -3.67
N ASP A 17 4.77 -15.33 -3.39
CA ASP A 17 4.60 -14.78 -2.03
C ASP A 17 4.27 -15.89 -1.01
N ALA A 18 3.32 -16.78 -1.35
CA ALA A 18 2.91 -17.88 -0.48
C ALA A 18 4.04 -18.88 -0.19
N LEU A 19 5.01 -18.99 -1.10
CA LEU A 19 6.21 -19.84 -0.95
C LEU A 19 7.42 -19.09 -0.34
N GLY A 20 7.24 -17.84 0.11
CA GLY A 20 8.32 -17.02 0.67
C GLY A 20 9.33 -16.52 -0.37
N ARG A 21 9.01 -16.62 -1.67
CA ARG A 21 9.85 -16.19 -2.79
C ARG A 21 9.61 -14.72 -3.12
N SER A 22 9.79 -13.85 -2.13
CA SER A 22 9.35 -12.45 -2.15
C SER A 22 9.97 -11.61 -3.28
N GLU A 23 11.25 -11.80 -3.62
CA GLU A 23 11.88 -11.07 -4.74
C GLU A 23 11.31 -11.47 -6.11
N GLN A 24 10.98 -12.76 -6.29
CA GLN A 24 10.37 -13.23 -7.53
C GLN A 24 8.94 -12.70 -7.67
N ALA A 25 8.19 -12.66 -6.57
CA ALA A 25 6.87 -12.03 -6.51
C ALA A 25 6.94 -10.53 -6.83
N ALA A 26 7.86 -9.79 -6.21
CA ALA A 26 8.04 -8.35 -6.45
C ALA A 26 8.34 -8.03 -7.91
N ASN A 27 9.24 -8.80 -8.54
CA ASN A 27 9.55 -8.64 -9.96
C ASN A 27 8.33 -8.90 -10.85
N LEU A 28 7.55 -9.95 -10.58
CA LEU A 28 6.32 -10.20 -11.34
C LEU A 28 5.26 -9.13 -11.12
N TYR A 29 5.02 -8.66 -9.90
CA TYR A 29 4.06 -7.57 -9.67
C TYR A 29 4.50 -6.26 -10.34
N ARG A 30 5.79 -5.96 -10.38
CA ARG A 30 6.34 -4.83 -11.15
C ARG A 30 5.98 -4.96 -12.62
N ASP A 31 6.18 -6.13 -13.20
CA ASP A 31 5.94 -6.38 -14.62
C ASP A 31 4.43 -6.33 -14.93
N VAL A 32 3.59 -6.88 -14.05
CA VAL A 32 2.13 -6.77 -14.14
C VAL A 32 1.67 -5.32 -14.08
N TYR A 33 2.15 -4.54 -13.11
CA TYR A 33 1.83 -3.11 -13.00
C TYR A 33 2.26 -2.34 -14.24
N SER A 34 3.49 -2.57 -14.72
CA SER A 34 4.02 -1.91 -15.91
C SER A 34 3.23 -2.27 -17.18
N GLY A 35 2.82 -3.54 -17.31
CA GLY A 35 1.99 -4.01 -18.41
C GLY A 35 0.58 -3.41 -18.38
N ARG A 36 -0.09 -3.44 -17.22
CA ARG A 36 -1.42 -2.83 -17.01
C ARG A 36 -1.38 -1.33 -17.27
N LEU A 37 -0.36 -0.63 -16.78
CA LEU A 37 -0.18 0.80 -17.01
C LEU A 37 -0.05 1.13 -18.50
N LYS A 38 0.72 0.35 -19.26
CA LYS A 38 0.87 0.54 -20.71
C LYS A 38 -0.39 0.19 -21.50
N LEU A 39 -1.10 -0.86 -21.09
CA LEU A 39 -2.26 -1.37 -21.83
C LEU A 39 -3.53 -0.54 -21.57
N ASN A 40 -3.78 -0.23 -20.30
CA ASN A 40 -5.07 0.31 -19.84
C ASN A 40 -4.96 1.71 -19.22
N GLY A 41 -3.74 2.22 -19.03
CA GLY A 41 -3.50 3.50 -18.37
C GLY A 41 -3.66 3.43 -16.85
N MET A 42 -3.34 4.56 -16.20
CA MET A 42 -3.29 4.68 -14.74
C MET A 42 -4.67 4.74 -14.07
N GLU A 43 -5.69 5.17 -14.81
CA GLU A 43 -7.07 5.31 -14.31
C GLU A 43 -7.85 3.99 -14.32
N ASN A 44 -7.29 2.92 -14.89
CA ASN A 44 -7.93 1.62 -14.88
C ASN A 44 -7.85 0.96 -13.49
N GLU A 45 -8.98 0.43 -13.01
CA GLU A 45 -9.06 -0.24 -11.71
C GLU A 45 -8.03 -1.38 -11.56
N HIS A 46 -7.84 -2.21 -12.59
CA HIS A 46 -6.86 -3.29 -12.52
C HIS A 46 -5.41 -2.79 -12.50
N THR A 47 -5.13 -1.62 -13.07
CA THR A 47 -3.81 -0.97 -12.91
C THR A 47 -3.59 -0.53 -11.47
N LEU A 48 -4.62 0.01 -10.81
CA LEU A 48 -4.55 0.40 -9.40
C LEU A 48 -4.40 -0.81 -8.47
N ILE A 49 -5.11 -1.90 -8.74
CA ILE A 49 -4.94 -3.17 -8.01
C ILE A 49 -3.49 -3.69 -8.17
N ALA A 50 -2.95 -3.69 -9.39
CA ALA A 50 -1.57 -4.09 -9.64
C ALA A 50 -0.55 -3.21 -8.92
N ALA A 51 -0.77 -1.88 -8.88
CA ALA A 51 0.07 -0.96 -8.13
C ALA A 51 0.05 -1.26 -6.61
N ASN A 52 -1.12 -1.53 -6.04
CA ASN A 52 -1.26 -1.90 -4.63
C ASN A 52 -0.48 -3.20 -4.31
N ASN A 53 -0.58 -4.21 -5.18
CA ASN A 53 0.12 -5.48 -4.98
C ASN A 53 1.64 -5.29 -5.06
N TYR A 54 2.11 -4.51 -6.05
CA TYR A 54 3.54 -4.20 -6.16
C TYR A 54 4.05 -3.41 -4.95
N ALA A 55 3.31 -2.39 -4.49
CA ALA A 55 3.66 -1.64 -3.29
C ALA A 55 3.70 -2.52 -2.03
N SER A 56 2.76 -3.45 -1.89
CA SER A 56 2.71 -4.39 -0.77
C SER A 56 3.90 -5.34 -0.77
N SER A 57 4.30 -5.82 -1.95
CA SER A 57 5.48 -6.69 -2.10
C SER A 57 6.78 -5.93 -1.77
N LEU A 58 6.93 -4.69 -2.26
CA LEU A 58 8.05 -3.81 -1.89
C LEU A 58 8.11 -3.55 -0.38
N ARG A 59 6.96 -3.34 0.27
CA ARG A 59 6.88 -3.19 1.71
C ARG A 59 7.34 -4.46 2.44
N ASN A 60 6.92 -5.65 2.01
CA ASN A 60 7.36 -6.91 2.62
C ASN A 60 8.88 -7.10 2.52
N LEU A 61 9.50 -6.60 1.44
CA LEU A 61 10.95 -6.56 1.24
C LEU A 61 11.65 -5.40 1.97
N LYS A 62 10.93 -4.59 2.76
CA LYS A 62 11.41 -3.35 3.39
C LYS A 62 11.97 -2.31 2.40
N ARG A 63 11.61 -2.40 1.12
CA ARG A 63 11.96 -1.44 0.06
C ARG A 63 11.06 -0.20 0.12
N PHE A 64 11.05 0.45 1.29
CA PHE A 64 10.09 1.50 1.64
C PHE A 64 10.16 2.72 0.73
N LYS A 65 11.36 3.13 0.28
CA LYS A 65 11.53 4.27 -0.64
C LYS A 65 10.82 4.03 -1.97
N GLU A 66 10.92 2.82 -2.52
CA GLU A 66 10.27 2.45 -3.78
C GLU A 66 8.75 2.35 -3.62
N ALA A 67 8.28 1.71 -2.53
CA ALA A 67 6.86 1.65 -2.22
C ALA A 67 6.26 3.06 -2.06
N ARG A 68 6.94 3.95 -1.34
CA ARG A 68 6.53 5.35 -1.14
C ARG A 68 6.44 6.11 -2.46
N SER A 69 7.44 5.98 -3.32
CA SER A 69 7.47 6.63 -4.65
C SER A 69 6.31 6.17 -5.54
N LEU A 70 6.02 4.87 -5.54
CA LEU A 70 4.86 4.32 -6.26
C LEU A 70 3.55 4.87 -5.69
N LEU A 71 3.36 4.79 -4.37
CA LEU A 71 2.11 5.16 -3.70
C LEU A 71 1.80 6.65 -3.79
N ARG A 72 2.81 7.54 -3.76
CA ARG A 72 2.62 8.99 -4.00
C ARG A 72 1.99 9.26 -5.36
N LYS A 73 2.28 8.45 -6.37
CA LYS A 73 1.71 8.58 -7.71
C LYS A 73 0.33 7.92 -7.80
N THR A 74 0.11 6.81 -7.11
CA THR A 74 -1.09 5.99 -7.31
C THR A 74 -2.26 6.35 -6.40
N ILE A 75 -2.02 6.80 -5.17
CA ILE A 75 -3.08 7.17 -4.22
C ILE A 75 -4.00 8.28 -4.77
N PRO A 76 -3.49 9.40 -5.33
CA PRO A 76 -4.38 10.44 -5.87
C PRO A 76 -5.30 9.94 -6.98
N VAL A 77 -4.81 9.01 -7.81
CA VAL A 77 -5.61 8.39 -8.87
C VAL A 77 -6.63 7.42 -8.29
N ALA A 78 -6.24 6.59 -7.33
CA ALA A 78 -7.16 5.66 -6.64
C ALA A 78 -8.29 6.41 -5.93
N ARG A 79 -7.99 7.54 -5.27
CA ARG A 79 -9.01 8.41 -4.65
C ARG A 79 -10.02 8.93 -5.66
N ARG A 80 -9.57 9.34 -6.85
CA ARG A 80 -10.46 9.86 -7.91
C ARG A 80 -11.28 8.77 -8.60
N VAL A 81 -10.67 7.61 -8.88
CA VAL A 81 -11.30 6.53 -9.66
C VAL A 81 -12.16 5.63 -8.79
N LEU A 82 -11.63 5.20 -7.64
CA LEU A 82 -12.28 4.22 -6.76
C LEU A 82 -12.99 4.88 -5.57
N GLY A 83 -12.58 6.10 -5.21
CA GLY A 83 -13.05 6.79 -4.01
C GLY A 83 -12.16 6.55 -2.79
N ASP A 84 -12.27 7.45 -1.81
CA ASP A 84 -11.49 7.45 -0.56
C ASP A 84 -11.83 6.27 0.37
N SER A 85 -13.05 5.74 0.27
CA SER A 85 -13.57 4.65 1.10
C SER A 85 -13.33 3.25 0.51
N HIS A 86 -12.84 3.17 -0.73
CA HIS A 86 -12.58 1.89 -1.39
C HIS A 86 -11.43 1.12 -0.70
N GLU A 87 -11.57 -0.20 -0.57
CA GLU A 87 -10.61 -1.03 0.17
C GLU A 87 -9.17 -0.89 -0.36
N ILE A 88 -9.01 -0.85 -1.69
CA ILE A 88 -7.69 -0.65 -2.32
C ILE A 88 -7.09 0.71 -1.95
N THR A 89 -7.89 1.79 -1.96
CA THR A 89 -7.41 3.12 -1.56
C THR A 89 -6.99 3.13 -0.09
N LEU A 90 -7.78 2.52 0.80
CA LEU A 90 -7.45 2.40 2.22
C LEU A 90 -6.16 1.60 2.44
N ARG A 91 -5.99 0.48 1.72
CA ARG A 91 -4.78 -0.36 1.80
C ARG A 91 -3.55 0.39 1.31
N MET A 92 -3.64 1.10 0.18
CA MET A 92 -2.55 1.94 -0.32
C MET A 92 -2.12 3.00 0.69
N ARG A 93 -3.08 3.68 1.33
CA ARG A 93 -2.80 4.70 2.36
C ARG A 93 -2.16 4.11 3.62
N TRP A 94 -2.61 2.93 4.04
CA TRP A 94 -1.95 2.21 5.13
C TRP A 94 -0.50 1.87 4.79
N VAL A 95 -0.25 1.23 3.63
CA VAL A 95 1.12 0.87 3.21
C VAL A 95 1.98 2.12 3.07
N TYR A 96 1.42 3.22 2.55
CA TYR A 96 2.12 4.51 2.42
C TYR A 96 2.60 5.02 3.77
N ALA A 97 1.71 5.10 4.76
CA ALA A 97 2.07 5.51 6.12
C ALA A 97 3.10 4.57 6.76
N GLU A 98 2.96 3.26 6.54
CA GLU A 98 3.90 2.25 7.02
C GLU A 98 5.32 2.46 6.49
N THR A 99 5.48 2.98 5.27
CA THR A 99 6.80 3.30 4.70
C THR A 99 7.57 4.38 5.47
N PHE A 100 6.89 5.19 6.28
CA PHE A 100 7.52 6.24 7.07
C PHE A 100 7.97 5.71 8.42
N TYR A 101 7.03 5.30 9.28
CA TYR A 101 7.37 4.98 10.68
C TYR A 101 8.11 3.65 10.87
N LYS A 102 8.25 2.83 9.82
CA LYS A 102 9.10 1.63 9.82
C LYS A 102 10.45 1.81 9.12
N ALA A 103 10.73 2.98 8.54
CA ALA A 103 12.03 3.26 7.93
C ALA A 103 13.05 3.67 8.99
N ASP A 104 14.28 3.17 8.89
CA ASP A 104 15.34 3.43 9.88
C ASP A 104 15.76 4.91 9.98
N ALA A 105 15.45 5.71 8.95
CA ALA A 105 15.82 7.13 8.85
C ALA A 105 14.60 8.07 8.75
N ALA A 106 13.50 7.75 9.44
CA ALA A 106 12.30 8.58 9.46
C ALA A 106 12.53 9.90 10.22
N THR A 107 12.16 11.02 9.61
CA THR A 107 12.14 12.34 10.28
C THR A 107 10.90 12.50 11.15
N LEU A 108 10.86 13.52 12.03
CA LEU A 108 9.62 13.84 12.78
C LEU A 108 8.45 14.19 11.84
N ASP A 109 8.72 14.84 10.71
CA ASP A 109 7.68 15.20 9.74
C ASP A 109 7.17 13.96 9.00
N ASP A 110 8.05 13.02 8.65
CA ASP A 110 7.68 11.70 8.13
C ASP A 110 6.74 10.96 9.10
N LEU A 111 7.07 10.97 10.40
CA LEU A 111 6.26 10.32 11.45
C LEU A 111 4.90 11.01 11.64
N ARG A 112 4.86 12.35 11.61
CA ARG A 112 3.60 13.12 11.65
C ARG A 112 2.74 12.83 10.42
N GLU A 113 3.32 12.79 9.23
CA GLU A 113 2.60 12.46 7.99
C GLU A 113 1.99 11.05 8.07
N ALA A 114 2.74 10.09 8.62
CA ALA A 114 2.27 8.73 8.81
C ALA A 114 1.07 8.66 9.76
N VAL A 115 1.15 9.33 10.92
CA VAL A 115 0.07 9.39 11.91
C VAL A 115 -1.17 10.04 11.31
N THR A 116 -1.06 11.23 10.72
CA THR A 116 -2.19 11.93 10.08
C THR A 116 -2.84 11.07 8.99
N THR A 117 -2.03 10.42 8.16
CA THR A 117 -2.53 9.50 7.12
C THR A 117 -3.33 8.35 7.73
N LEU A 118 -2.81 7.72 8.79
CA LEU A 118 -3.46 6.59 9.45
C LEU A 118 -4.70 6.99 10.24
N GLU A 119 -4.75 8.18 10.84
CA GLU A 119 -5.93 8.70 11.53
C GLU A 119 -7.11 8.84 10.57
N ASP A 120 -6.88 9.49 9.43
CA ASP A 120 -7.90 9.62 8.41
C ASP A 120 -8.30 8.26 7.82
N THR A 121 -7.33 7.36 7.61
CA THR A 121 -7.60 6.03 7.05
C THR A 121 -8.40 5.16 8.03
N ASP A 122 -8.05 5.17 9.33
CA ASP A 122 -8.76 4.44 10.39
C ASP A 122 -10.19 4.94 10.55
N ARG A 123 -10.39 6.26 10.57
CA ARG A 123 -11.70 6.90 10.64
C ARG A 123 -12.62 6.44 9.50
N ILE A 124 -12.13 6.47 8.25
CA ILE A 124 -12.91 6.04 7.09
C ILE A 124 -13.17 4.54 7.13
N ALA A 125 -12.13 3.73 7.41
CA ALA A 125 -12.24 2.28 7.45
C ALA A 125 -13.25 1.80 8.51
N ARG A 126 -13.22 2.36 9.72
CA ARG A 126 -14.19 2.03 10.78
C ARG A 126 -15.61 2.41 10.41
N ARG A 127 -15.79 3.56 9.75
CA ARG A 127 -17.12 4.03 9.32
C ARG A 127 -17.73 3.13 8.24
N VAL A 128 -16.92 2.73 7.26
CA VAL A 128 -17.42 2.05 6.04
C VAL A 128 -17.39 0.52 6.18
N LEU A 129 -16.33 -0.03 6.77
CA LEU A 129 -16.13 -1.48 6.91
C LEU A 129 -16.56 -2.00 8.28
N GLY A 130 -16.65 -1.11 9.28
CA GLY A 130 -16.88 -1.48 10.68
C GLY A 130 -15.59 -1.82 11.42
N SER A 131 -15.56 -1.54 12.73
CA SER A 131 -14.37 -1.77 13.58
C SER A 131 -13.95 -3.25 13.69
N ALA A 132 -14.84 -4.19 13.39
CA ALA A 132 -14.54 -5.63 13.41
C ALA A 132 -13.80 -6.10 12.14
N HIS A 133 -13.86 -5.34 11.05
CA HIS A 133 -13.30 -5.73 9.76
C HIS A 133 -11.78 -5.93 9.83
N PRO A 134 -11.20 -6.98 9.22
CA PRO A 134 -9.77 -7.26 9.29
C PRO A 134 -8.90 -6.07 8.87
N LEU A 135 -9.24 -5.40 7.75
CA LEU A 135 -8.47 -4.23 7.31
C LEU A 135 -8.56 -3.06 8.30
N ALA A 136 -9.74 -2.79 8.88
CA ALA A 136 -9.90 -1.72 9.87
C ALA A 136 -9.05 -1.99 11.12
N LYS A 137 -9.02 -3.25 11.59
CA LYS A 137 -8.14 -3.67 12.70
C LYS A 137 -6.67 -3.47 12.37
N ILE A 138 -6.24 -3.86 11.16
CA ILE A 138 -4.86 -3.67 10.71
C ILE A 138 -4.49 -2.18 10.74
N ILE A 139 -5.31 -1.32 10.14
CA ILE A 139 -5.05 0.13 10.09
C ILE A 139 -4.97 0.70 11.52
N GLY A 140 -5.93 0.39 12.39
CA GLY A 140 -5.94 0.85 13.78
C GLY A 140 -4.73 0.37 14.59
N ASN A 141 -4.25 -0.85 14.35
CA ASN A 141 -3.02 -1.36 14.98
C ASN A 141 -1.79 -0.56 14.51
N ASN A 142 -1.70 -0.30 13.20
CA ASN A 142 -0.60 0.46 12.63
C ASN A 142 -0.63 1.93 13.07
N LEU A 143 -1.81 2.53 13.27
CA LEU A 143 -1.96 3.87 13.85
C LEU A 143 -1.37 3.93 15.27
N ARG A 144 -1.66 2.92 16.12
CA ARG A 144 -1.09 2.84 17.46
C ARG A 144 0.44 2.74 17.43
N LEU A 145 0.98 1.93 16.52
CA LEU A 145 2.44 1.82 16.34
C LEU A 145 3.05 3.15 15.89
N ALA A 146 2.47 3.80 14.87
CA ALA A 146 2.97 5.07 14.36
C ALA A 146 2.99 6.17 15.45
N ARG A 147 1.94 6.24 16.28
CA ARG A 147 1.88 7.16 17.42
C ARG A 147 2.94 6.88 18.47
N ALA A 148 3.18 5.61 18.80
CA ALA A 148 4.22 5.24 19.76
C ALA A 148 5.62 5.62 19.26
N VAL A 149 5.90 5.40 17.96
CA VAL A 149 7.17 5.81 17.35
C VAL A 149 7.32 7.33 17.34
N LEU A 150 6.26 8.07 16.99
CA LEU A 150 6.28 9.53 17.03
C LEU A 150 6.54 10.06 18.45
N GLN A 151 5.85 9.53 19.46
CA GLN A 151 6.04 9.92 20.85
C GLN A 151 7.49 9.69 21.31
N ALA A 152 8.03 8.49 21.06
CA ALA A 152 9.40 8.16 21.41
C ALA A 152 10.44 9.01 20.67
N ALA A 153 10.11 9.54 19.49
CA ALA A 153 10.98 10.45 18.75
C ALA A 153 10.91 11.90 19.26
N THR A 154 9.80 12.32 19.88
CA THR A 154 9.63 13.68 20.44
C THR A 154 10.16 13.83 21.87
N GLU A 155 10.37 12.72 22.58
CA GLU A 155 10.88 12.69 23.95
C GLU A 155 12.42 12.60 24.04
N LYS A 156 13.12 12.52 22.89
CA LYS A 156 14.57 12.55 22.77
C LYS A 156 15.09 13.95 22.53
#